data_AF-A0A7J3YUU5-F1
#
_entry.id   AF-A0A7J3YUU5-F1
#
_cell.length_a   1.000
_cell.length_b   1.000
_cell.length_c   1.000
_cell.angle_alpha   90.00
_cell.angle_beta   90.00
_cell.angle_gamma   90.00
#
_symmetry.space_group_name_H-M   'P 1'
#
loop_
_entity.id
_entity.type
_entity.pdbx_description
1 polymer ?
#
loop_
_entity_poly.entity_id
_entity_poly.type
_entity_poly.pdbx_seq_one_letter_code
_entity_poly.pdbx_strand_id
1 'polypeptide(L)'
;MTSKTCCIIVEIPPPKVKRVALVKYRGIDRGFKIGRGYSLGELKEAGLSKKIAKYLNIPIDPRRKSIYSENVENLKKFLEAVKELIDAEKAKPAKLISSTNVQQSPP
;
A
#
# COMPACT_ATOMS: atom_id res chain seq x y z
N MET A 1 31.30 -12.63 4.74
CA MET A 1 30.63 -11.53 5.48
C MET A 1 29.38 -11.13 4.71
N THR A 2 28.27 -11.86 4.84
CA THR A 2 27.01 -11.52 4.16
C THR A 2 26.09 -10.86 5.18
N SER A 3 26.17 -9.53 5.26
CA SER A 3 25.17 -8.73 5.97
C SER A 3 23.81 -9.02 5.36
N LYS A 4 22.92 -9.65 6.12
CA LYS A 4 21.52 -9.86 5.75
C LYS A 4 20.85 -8.49 5.62
N THR A 5 20.90 -7.87 4.44
CA THR A 5 19.99 -6.79 4.08
C THR A 5 18.61 -7.40 3.96
N CYS A 6 17.82 -7.28 5.04
CA CYS A 6 16.40 -7.58 5.02
C CYS A 6 15.70 -6.44 4.25
N CYS A 7 15.65 -6.54 2.93
CA CYS A 7 14.90 -5.58 2.12
C CYS A 7 13.43 -5.98 2.16
N ILE A 8 12.60 -5.21 2.87
CA ILE A 8 11.15 -5.37 2.80
C ILE A 8 10.69 -4.76 1.47
N ILE A 9 10.29 -5.61 0.53
CA ILE A 9 9.67 -5.19 -0.71
C ILE A 9 8.19 -4.96 -0.42
N VAL A 10 7.77 -3.69 -0.41
CA VAL A 10 6.38 -3.30 -0.19
C VAL A 10 5.76 -2.94 -1.54
N GLU A 11 4.75 -3.71 -1.96
CA GLU A 11 4.03 -3.45 -3.21
C GLU A 11 3.00 -2.34 -3.03
N ILE A 12 3.10 -1.28 -3.84
CA ILE A 12 2.17 -0.14 -3.81
C ILE A 12 0.97 -0.48 -4.70
N PRO A 13 -0.28 -0.36 -4.20
CA PRO A 13 -1.45 -0.63 -5.02
C PRO A 13 -1.49 0.28 -6.26
N PRO A 14 -1.77 -0.27 -7.46
CA PRO A 14 -1.89 0.55 -8.66
C PRO A 14 -3.23 1.31 -8.68
N PRO A 15 -3.24 2.61 -9.05
CA PRO A 15 -4.48 3.38 -9.13
C PRO A 15 -5.32 2.94 -10.32
N LYS A 16 -6.62 2.72 -10.11
CA LYS A 16 -7.61 2.41 -11.16
C LYS A 16 -8.20 3.70 -11.72
N VAL A 17 -8.24 3.81 -13.04
CA VAL A 17 -8.74 5.00 -13.76
C VAL A 17 -9.69 4.56 -14.87
N LYS A 18 -10.81 5.27 -15.04
CA LYS A 18 -11.75 4.96 -16.11
C LYS A 18 -11.08 5.17 -17.48
N ARG A 19 -11.30 4.26 -18.42
CA ARG A 19 -10.82 4.44 -19.79
C ARG A 19 -11.58 5.60 -20.44
N VAL A 20 -10.88 6.42 -21.20
CA VAL A 20 -11.49 7.51 -21.98
C VAL A 20 -12.54 6.92 -22.92
N ALA A 21 -13.72 7.54 -22.97
CA ALA A 21 -14.73 7.20 -23.95
C ALA A 21 -14.27 7.70 -25.32
N LEU A 22 -13.94 6.79 -26.24
CA LEU A 22 -13.55 7.15 -27.59
C LEU A 22 -14.78 7.13 -28.50
N VAL A 23 -14.83 8.09 -29.42
CA VAL A 23 -15.93 8.24 -30.39
C VAL A 23 -16.17 6.95 -31.18
N LYS A 24 -15.12 6.20 -31.55
CA LYS A 24 -15.26 4.93 -32.30
C LYS A 24 -16.04 3.83 -31.57
N TYR A 25 -16.12 3.88 -30.24
CA TYR A 25 -16.78 2.85 -29.42
C TYR A 25 -18.15 3.32 -28.90
N ARG A 26 -18.74 4.38 -29.48
CA ARG A 26 -20.01 5.04 -29.12
C ARG A 26 -20.87 4.28 -28.09
N GLY A 27 -20.92 4.76 -26.85
CA GLY A 27 -21.80 4.24 -25.80
C GLY A 27 -21.29 3.00 -25.05
N ILE A 28 -20.16 2.41 -25.45
CA ILE A 28 -19.59 1.24 -24.78
C ILE A 28 -18.62 1.68 -23.69
N ASP A 29 -18.93 1.34 -22.43
CA ASP A 29 -17.98 1.52 -21.33
C ASP A 29 -16.89 0.45 -21.40
N ARG A 30 -15.64 0.89 -21.60
CA ARG A 30 -14.48 0.00 -21.69
C ARG A 30 -13.91 -0.33 -20.30
N GLY A 31 -14.58 0.11 -19.24
CA GLY A 31 -14.21 -0.11 -17.85
C GLY A 31 -12.96 0.67 -17.45
N PHE A 32 -12.18 0.08 -16.57
CA PHE A 32 -11.02 0.71 -15.95
C PHE A 32 -9.71 0.25 -16.59
N LYS A 33 -8.65 1.03 -16.32
CA LYS A 33 -7.26 0.71 -16.61
C LYS A 33 -6.39 1.14 -15.44
N ILE A 34 -5.18 0.61 -15.38
CA ILE A 34 -4.17 1.10 -14.43
C ILE A 34 -3.71 2.49 -14.88
N GLY A 35 -3.79 3.46 -13.98
CA GLY A 35 -3.29 4.81 -14.16
C GLY A 35 -1.77 4.88 -13.97
N ARG A 36 -1.14 5.95 -14.48
CA ARG A 36 0.29 6.20 -14.28
C ARG A 36 0.67 6.40 -12.80
N GLY A 37 -0.22 7.02 -12.03
CA GLY A 37 -0.01 7.38 -10.62
C GLY A 37 -1.28 7.94 -10.00
N TYR A 38 -1.24 8.30 -8.72
CA TYR A 38 -2.35 8.87 -7.96
C TYR A 38 -2.53 10.37 -8.24
N SER A 39 -3.77 10.85 -8.22
CA SER A 39 -4.06 12.28 -8.36
C SER A 39 -3.72 13.05 -7.08
N LEU A 40 -3.54 14.36 -7.19
CA LEU A 40 -3.29 15.20 -6.00
C LEU A 40 -4.50 15.22 -5.04
N GLY A 41 -5.72 15.08 -5.58
CA GLY A 41 -6.94 14.97 -4.78
C GLY A 41 -6.98 13.67 -3.98
N GLU A 42 -6.68 12.54 -4.62
CA GLU A 42 -6.64 11.23 -3.96
C GLU A 42 -5.63 11.20 -2.81
N LEU A 43 -4.42 11.75 -3.05
CA LEU A 43 -3.39 11.84 -2.00
C LEU A 43 -3.84 12.72 -0.84
N LYS A 44 -4.49 13.86 -1.13
CA LYS A 44 -4.99 14.77 -0.09
C LYS A 44 -6.06 14.12 0.77
N GLU A 45 -7.00 13.39 0.17
CA GLU A 45 -8.04 12.64 0.89
C GLU A 45 -7.49 11.46 1.69
N ALA A 46 -6.40 10.85 1.23
CA ALA A 46 -5.65 9.84 1.98
C ALA A 46 -4.78 10.43 3.10
N GLY A 47 -4.69 11.77 3.24
CA GLY A 47 -3.87 12.43 4.24
C GLY A 47 -2.38 12.52 3.88
N LEU A 48 -2.02 12.35 2.62
CA LEU A 48 -0.64 12.42 2.13
C LEU A 48 -0.33 13.77 1.48
N SER A 49 0.80 14.36 1.87
CA SER A 49 1.37 15.48 1.12
C SER A 49 2.13 14.98 -0.10
N LYS A 50 2.21 15.80 -1.16
CA LYS A 50 3.01 15.50 -2.36
C LYS A 50 4.46 15.19 -2.05
N LYS A 51 5.03 15.84 -1.03
CA LYS A 51 6.42 15.60 -0.60
C LYS A 51 6.56 14.20 0.03
N ILE A 52 5.69 13.86 0.98
CA ILE A 52 5.70 12.55 1.66
C ILE A 52 5.46 11.42 0.65
N ALA A 53 4.50 11.58 -0.26
CA ALA A 53 4.22 10.59 -1.29
C ALA A 53 5.44 10.28 -2.18
N LYS A 54 6.27 11.29 -2.49
CA LYS A 54 7.54 11.09 -3.21
C LYS A 54 8.55 10.30 -2.39
N TYR A 55 8.68 10.59 -1.10
CA TYR A 55 9.58 9.83 -0.21
C TYR A 55 9.16 8.36 -0.07
N LEU A 56 7.86 8.10 -0.06
CA LEU A 56 7.28 6.75 -0.05
C LEU A 56 7.31 6.07 -1.43
N ASN A 57 7.89 6.69 -2.45
CA ASN A 57 7.89 6.21 -3.84
C ASN A 57 6.49 5.91 -4.43
N ILE A 58 5.45 6.57 -3.91
CA ILE A 58 4.10 6.47 -4.47
C ILE A 58 4.08 7.19 -5.81
N PRO A 59 3.62 6.56 -6.90
CA PRO A 59 3.57 7.20 -8.21
C PRO A 59 2.52 8.32 -8.20
N ILE A 60 2.88 9.52 -8.65
CA ILE A 60 2.02 10.71 -8.65
C ILE A 60 1.73 11.14 -10.08
N ASP A 61 0.47 11.39 -10.40
CA ASP A 61 0.01 12.04 -11.62
C ASP A 61 -0.59 13.43 -11.30
N PRO A 62 0.24 14.49 -11.26
CA PRO A 62 -0.22 15.81 -10.84
C PRO A 62 -1.18 16.47 -11.83
N ARG A 63 -1.29 15.95 -13.06
CA ARG A 63 -2.17 16.50 -14.10
C ARG A 63 -3.60 15.98 -13.99
N ARG A 64 -3.82 14.85 -13.32
CA ARG A 64 -5.15 14.26 -13.13
C ARG A 64 -5.92 15.00 -12.04
N LYS A 65 -7.14 15.43 -12.37
CA LYS A 65 -8.07 16.08 -11.42
C LYS A 65 -9.15 15.15 -10.88
N SER A 66 -9.39 14.01 -11.55
CA SER A 66 -10.38 13.03 -11.10
C SER A 66 -9.94 12.35 -9.80
N ILE A 67 -10.93 12.08 -8.95
CA ILE A 67 -10.77 11.40 -7.68
C ILE A 67 -11.68 10.18 -7.71
N TYR A 68 -11.13 9.01 -7.40
CA TYR A 68 -11.88 7.78 -7.26
C TYR A 68 -11.81 7.29 -5.81
N SER A 69 -12.95 7.09 -5.17
CA SER A 69 -13.04 6.63 -3.78
C SER A 69 -12.31 5.31 -3.55
N GLU A 70 -12.44 4.36 -4.49
CA GLU A 70 -11.73 3.07 -4.44
C GLU A 70 -10.20 3.25 -4.34
N ASN A 71 -9.63 4.23 -5.05
CA ASN A 71 -8.20 4.51 -4.99
C ASN A 71 -7.78 5.09 -3.64
N VAL A 72 -8.63 5.94 -3.05
CA VAL A 72 -8.40 6.55 -1.73
C VAL A 72 -8.46 5.49 -0.63
N GLU A 73 -9.43 4.60 -0.67
CA GLU A 73 -9.52 3.47 0.25
C GLU A 73 -8.30 2.55 0.16
N ASN A 74 -7.85 2.23 -1.07
CA ASN A 74 -6.65 1.43 -1.27
C ASN A 74 -5.39 2.11 -0.70
N LEU A 75 -5.27 3.44 -0.83
CA LEU A 75 -4.17 4.19 -0.21
C LEU A 75 -4.24 4.15 1.33
N LYS A 76 -5.44 4.28 1.92
CA LYS A 76 -5.59 4.21 3.38
C LYS A 76 -5.19 2.83 3.93
N LYS A 77 -5.69 1.76 3.31
CA LYS A 77 -5.33 0.38 3.66
C LYS A 77 -3.83 0.13 3.52
N PHE A 78 -3.22 0.65 2.47
CA PHE A 78 -1.77 0.57 2.29
C PHE A 78 -1.01 1.25 3.43
N LEU A 79 -1.42 2.45 3.84
CA LEU A 79 -0.79 3.17 4.94
C LEU A 79 -0.98 2.48 6.29
N GLU A 80 -2.13 1.84 6.52
CA GLU A 80 -2.38 1.01 7.71
C GLU A 80 -1.43 -0.19 7.74
N ALA A 81 -1.32 -0.95 6.65
CA ALA A 81 -0.41 -2.07 6.54
C ALA A 81 1.05 -1.66 6.78
N VAL A 82 1.48 -0.51 6.24
CA VAL A 82 2.83 0.03 6.47
C VAL A 82 3.05 0.38 7.95
N LYS A 83 2.06 0.95 8.63
CA LYS A 83 2.16 1.24 10.07
C LYS A 83 2.27 -0.04 10.90
N GLU A 84 1.45 -1.04 10.62
CA GLU A 84 1.49 -2.33 11.30
C GLU A 84 2.86 -3.01 11.16
N LEU A 85 3.47 -2.95 9.97
CA LEU A 85 4.81 -3.47 9.74
C LEU A 85 5.86 -2.76 10.61
N ILE A 86 5.80 -1.43 10.66
CA ILE A 86 6.72 -0.61 11.46
C ILE A 86 6.54 -0.90 12.97
N ASP A 87 5.30 -1.04 13.42
CA ASP A 87 5.01 -1.29 14.83
C ASP A 87 5.38 -2.72 15.26
N ALA A 88 5.22 -3.71 14.37
CA ALA A 88 5.71 -5.07 14.57
C ALA A 88 7.25 -5.14 14.68
N GLU A 89 7.99 -4.30 13.93
CA GLU A 89 9.45 -4.20 14.09
C GLU A 89 9.83 -3.59 15.44
N LYS A 90 9.15 -2.50 15.85
CA LYS A 90 9.39 -1.86 17.15
C LYS A 90 9.05 -2.77 18.34
N ALA A 91 8.04 -3.62 18.20
CA ALA A 91 7.59 -4.54 19.24
C ALA A 91 8.49 -5.78 19.44
N LYS A 92 9.51 -6.01 18.59
CA LYS A 92 10.52 -7.06 18.84
C LYS A 92 11.73 -6.46 19.55
N PRO A 93 11.82 -6.65 20.88
CA PRO A 93 12.68 -7.73 21.34
C PRO A 93 12.07 -8.53 22.51
N ALA A 94 11.37 -9.61 22.21
CA ALA A 94 11.23 -10.72 23.16
C ALA A 94 11.75 -11.99 22.47
N LYS A 95 12.88 -12.53 22.96
CA LYS A 95 13.27 -13.90 22.65
C LYS A 95 12.13 -14.78 23.11
N LEU A 96 11.59 -15.62 22.22
CA LEU A 96 10.73 -16.72 22.61
C LEU A 96 11.59 -17.65 23.48
N ILE A 97 11.52 -17.52 24.80
CA ILE A 97 12.00 -18.56 25.69
C ILE A 97 10.90 -19.62 25.61
N SER A 98 11.11 -20.65 24.81
CA SER A 98 10.27 -21.83 24.80
C SER A 98 10.47 -22.61 26.10
N SER A 99 9.87 -22.13 27.18
CA SER A 99 9.77 -22.85 28.45
C SER A 99 8.68 -23.92 28.34
N THR A 100 8.78 -24.85 27.40
CA THR A 100 8.05 -26.12 27.52
C THR A 100 8.89 -27.03 28.41
N ASN A 101 8.75 -26.81 29.73
CA ASN A 101 9.38 -27.62 30.75
C ASN A 101 8.54 -28.88 31.00
N VAL A 102 9.13 -30.02 30.63
CA VAL A 102 9.10 -31.31 31.34
C VAL A 102 7.80 -32.11 31.36
N GLN A 103 7.93 -33.26 30.71
CA GLN A 103 7.16 -34.49 30.87
C GLN A 103 6.87 -34.78 32.35
N GLN A 104 5.60 -34.92 32.70
CA GLN A 104 5.20 -35.71 33.85
C GLN A 104 4.17 -36.73 33.38
N SER A 105 4.65 -37.94 33.09
CA SER A 105 3.86 -39.16 33.06
C SER A 105 3.58 -39.59 34.50
N PRO A 106 2.30 -39.68 34.94
CA PRO A 106 1.96 -40.34 36.19
C PRO A 106 1.88 -41.88 36.01
N PRO A 107 1.97 -42.62 37.12
CA PRO A 107 2.39 -44.03 37.18
C PRO A 107 1.40 -45.06 36.59
#